data_AF-A0A521TKG5-F1
#
_entry.id   AF-A0A521TKG5-F1
#
_cell.length_a   1.000
_cell.length_b   1.000
_cell.length_c   1.000
_cell.angle_alpha   90.00
_cell.angle_beta   90.00
_cell.angle_gamma   90.00
#
_symmetry.space_group_name_H-M   'P 1'
#
loop_
_entity.id
_entity.type
_entity.pdbx_description
1 polymer ?
#
loop_
_entity_poly.entity_id
_entity_poly.type
_entity_poly.pdbx_seq_one_letter_code
_entity_poly.pdbx_strand_id
1 'polypeptide(L)'
;MALPALEDRADVLERLADLREAQDDADDAAAWRLRAEAERGKLLRPSRPMSMASAIPARITRKLTRNEPCWCGSGLKYQRCHLDADGSRPR
;
A
#
# COMPACT_ATOMS: atom_id res chain seq x y z
N MET A 1 -27.48 45.91 20.63
CA MET A 1 -27.86 44.60 21.20
C MET A 1 -26.77 44.23 22.18
N ALA A 2 -27.03 44.36 23.48
CA ALA A 2 -26.08 43.98 24.51
C ALA A 2 -25.98 42.44 24.55
N LEU A 3 -24.77 41.91 24.48
CA LEU A 3 -24.53 40.49 24.75
C LEU A 3 -25.02 40.22 26.17
N PRO A 4 -25.91 39.24 26.41
CA PRO A 4 -26.41 38.98 27.74
C PRO A 4 -25.22 38.61 28.67
N ALA A 5 -24.99 39.50 29.64
CA ALA A 5 -24.46 39.24 30.97
C ALA A 5 -23.27 38.27 31.09
N LEU A 6 -22.14 38.55 30.45
CA LEU A 6 -20.84 38.04 30.92
C LEU A 6 -20.42 38.91 32.11
N GLU A 7 -21.03 38.70 33.27
CA GLU A 7 -20.89 39.61 34.41
C GLU A 7 -19.62 39.36 35.24
N ASP A 8 -19.10 38.12 35.24
CA ASP A 8 -17.87 37.75 35.96
C ASP A 8 -17.05 36.69 35.19
N ARG A 9 -15.76 36.57 35.53
CA ARG A 9 -14.84 35.55 34.98
C ARG A 9 -15.41 34.13 35.12
N ALA A 10 -16.18 33.85 36.17
CA ALA A 10 -16.83 32.56 36.36
C ALA A 10 -17.80 32.21 35.22
N ASP A 11 -18.65 33.15 34.79
CA ASP A 11 -19.63 32.93 33.69
C ASP A 11 -18.91 32.62 32.36
N VAL A 12 -17.82 33.33 32.09
CA VAL A 12 -16.96 33.08 30.92
C VAL A 12 -16.39 31.66 30.96
N LEU A 13 -15.91 31.23 32.14
CA LEU A 13 -15.31 29.91 32.32
C LEU A 13 -16.34 28.79 32.19
N GLU A 14 -17.54 28.96 32.73
CA GLU A 14 -18.62 27.98 32.59
C GLU A 14 -19.04 27.84 31.13
N ARG A 15 -19.30 28.95 30.43
CA ARG A 15 -19.64 28.92 29.00
C ARG A 15 -18.52 28.33 28.15
N LEU A 16 -17.26 28.55 28.51
CA LEU A 16 -16.12 27.95 27.83
C LEU A 16 -16.03 26.44 28.09
N ALA A 17 -16.36 26.00 29.31
CA ALA A 17 -16.42 24.58 29.66
C ALA A 17 -17.51 23.87 28.84
N ASP A 18 -18.74 24.40 28.82
CA ASP A 18 -19.85 23.87 28.01
C ASP A 18 -19.47 23.76 26.52
N LEU A 19 -18.85 24.81 25.97
CA LEU A 19 -18.41 24.80 24.58
C LEU A 19 -17.31 23.76 24.31
N ARG A 20 -16.43 23.51 25.28
CA ARG A 20 -15.35 22.52 25.14
C ARG A 20 -15.90 21.10 25.28
N GLU A 21 -16.84 20.85 26.18
CA GLU A 21 -17.52 19.55 26.29
C GLU A 21 -18.28 19.23 25.00
N ALA A 22 -19.06 20.18 24.49
CA ALA A 22 -19.75 20.01 23.21
C ALA A 22 -18.79 19.78 22.02
N GLN A 23 -17.56 20.30 22.08
CA GLN A 23 -16.51 20.03 21.10
C GLN A 23 -15.89 18.64 21.28
N ASP A 24 -15.68 18.19 22.52
CA ASP A 24 -15.13 16.87 22.83
C ASP A 24 -16.09 15.77 22.35
N ASP A 25 -17.40 15.93 22.60
CA ASP A 25 -18.44 15.05 22.07
C ASP A 25 -18.45 14.99 20.53
N ALA A 26 -18.20 16.14 19.88
CA ALA A 26 -18.13 16.23 18.42
C ALA A 26 -16.85 15.59 17.84
N ASP A 27 -15.72 15.72 18.53
CA ASP A 27 -14.44 15.11 18.16
C ASP A 27 -14.49 13.59 18.35
N ASP A 28 -15.08 13.11 19.46
CA ASP A 28 -15.30 11.70 19.70
C ASP A 28 -16.19 11.10 18.60
N ALA A 29 -17.29 11.78 18.23
CA ALA A 29 -18.14 11.40 17.10
C ALA A 29 -17.37 11.39 15.75
N ALA A 30 -16.42 12.30 15.53
CA ALA A 30 -15.56 12.30 14.34
C ALA A 30 -14.55 11.13 14.36
N ALA A 31 -13.97 10.82 15.52
CA ALA A 31 -13.08 9.68 15.72
C ALA A 31 -13.78 8.35 15.45
N TRP A 32 -15.03 8.20 15.93
CA TRP A 32 -15.87 7.04 15.60
C TRP A 32 -16.14 6.92 14.10
N ARG A 33 -16.45 8.02 13.41
CA ARG A 33 -16.68 8.01 11.95
C ARG A 33 -15.42 7.63 11.16
N LEU A 34 -14.27 8.17 11.52
CA LEU A 34 -12.99 7.85 10.86
C LEU A 34 -12.64 6.37 11.04
N ARG A 35 -12.80 5.83 12.26
CA ARG A 35 -12.59 4.40 12.53
C ARG A 35 -13.58 3.54 11.75
N ALA A 36 -14.85 3.92 11.70
CA ALA A 36 -15.86 3.20 10.92
C ALA A 36 -15.54 3.20 9.41
N GLU A 37 -15.08 4.32 8.86
CA GLU A 37 -14.68 4.41 7.45
C GLU A 37 -13.43 3.57 7.15
N ALA A 38 -12.44 3.60 8.04
CA ALA A 38 -11.24 2.77 7.93
C ALA A 38 -11.56 1.27 7.98
N GLU A 39 -12.48 0.85 8.85
CA GLU A 39 -12.96 -0.54 8.92
C GLU A 39 -13.74 -0.94 7.65
N ARG A 40 -14.58 -0.05 7.11
CA ARG A 40 -15.28 -0.27 5.82
C ARG A 40 -14.29 -0.45 4.66
N GLY A 41 -13.18 0.28 4.65
CA GLY A 41 -12.11 0.13 3.66
C GLY A 41 -11.38 -1.22 3.72
N LYS A 42 -11.27 -1.84 4.89
CA LYS A 42 -10.61 -3.16 5.07
C LYS A 42 -11.43 -4.33 4.52
N LEU A 43 -12.74 -4.17 4.39
CA LEU A 43 -13.62 -5.19 3.81
C LEU A 43 -13.55 -5.26 2.27
N LEU A 44 -13.06 -4.21 1.61
CA LEU A 44 -12.74 -4.25 0.18
C LEU A 44 -11.37 -4.91 0.01
N ARG A 45 -11.32 -6.25 0.06
CA ARG A 45 -10.15 -6.99 -0.42
C ARG A 45 -9.94 -6.59 -1.88
N PRO A 46 -8.81 -5.95 -2.27
CA PRO A 46 -8.54 -5.75 -3.67
C PRO A 46 -8.41 -7.14 -4.30
N SER A 47 -9.34 -7.49 -5.18
CA SER A 47 -9.20 -8.67 -6.02
C SER A 47 -7.90 -8.50 -6.79
N ARG A 48 -6.90 -9.33 -6.50
CA ARG A 48 -5.61 -9.30 -7.20
C ARG A 48 -5.91 -9.46 -8.70
N PRO A 49 -5.65 -8.47 -9.57
CA PRO A 49 -5.95 -8.63 -10.97
C PRO A 49 -5.08 -9.76 -11.51
N MET A 50 -5.71 -10.77 -12.12
CA MET A 50 -4.99 -11.77 -12.89
C MET A 50 -4.28 -11.06 -14.06
N SER A 51 -2.96 -11.23 -14.07
CA SER A 51 -1.97 -10.76 -15.04
C SER A 51 -2.36 -10.92 -16.51
N MET A 52 -2.13 -9.90 -17.35
CA MET A 52 -1.80 -10.06 -18.79
C MET A 52 -1.04 -8.82 -19.30
N ALA A 53 0.26 -8.75 -19.01
CA ALA A 53 1.19 -7.90 -19.76
C ALA A 53 2.39 -8.76 -20.18
N SER A 54 2.24 -9.50 -21.27
CA SER A 54 3.36 -10.12 -21.96
C SER A 54 4.07 -9.06 -22.80
N ALA A 55 4.84 -8.20 -22.13
CA ALA A 55 5.86 -7.42 -22.80
C ALA A 55 7.05 -8.35 -23.01
N ILE A 56 7.33 -8.73 -24.25
CA ILE A 56 8.52 -9.51 -24.60
C ILE A 56 9.74 -8.66 -24.16
N PRO A 57 10.51 -9.09 -23.14
CA PRO A 57 11.67 -8.32 -22.73
C PRO A 57 12.69 -8.34 -23.86
N ALA A 58 13.15 -7.15 -24.28
CA ALA A 58 14.31 -6.99 -25.15
C ALA A 58 15.40 -7.98 -24.70
N ARG A 59 15.98 -8.71 -25.66
CA ARG A 59 16.89 -9.84 -25.42
C ARG A 59 18.09 -9.37 -24.60
N ILE A 60 17.95 -9.41 -23.28
CA ILE A 60 19.03 -9.14 -22.34
C ILE A 60 20.01 -10.29 -22.60
N THR A 61 21.19 -9.97 -23.12
CA THR A 61 22.33 -10.88 -23.14
C THR A 61 22.81 -11.03 -21.70
N ARG A 62 21.97 -11.67 -20.87
CA ARG A 62 22.30 -12.04 -19.50
C ARG A 62 23.49 -12.98 -19.61
N LYS A 63 24.54 -12.70 -18.85
CA LYS A 63 25.60 -13.66 -18.61
C LYS A 63 24.98 -14.80 -17.80
N LEU A 64 24.40 -15.79 -18.50
CA LEU A 64 23.78 -16.94 -17.85
C LEU A 64 24.86 -17.65 -17.04
N THR A 65 24.65 -17.75 -15.74
CA THR A 65 25.48 -18.55 -14.86
C THR A 65 25.13 -20.03 -15.02
N ARG A 66 26.10 -20.90 -14.76
CA ARG A 66 25.99 -22.35 -15.00
C ARG A 66 24.74 -23.00 -14.35
N ASN A 67 24.30 -22.51 -13.18
CA ASN A 67 23.18 -23.06 -12.43
C ASN A 67 21.81 -22.46 -12.76
N GLU A 68 21.74 -21.42 -13.58
CA GLU A 68 20.46 -20.77 -13.93
C GLU A 68 19.61 -21.65 -14.85
N PRO A 69 18.28 -21.43 -14.89
CA PRO A 69 17.41 -22.07 -15.88
C PRO A 69 17.91 -21.77 -17.29
N CYS A 70 17.92 -22.79 -18.15
CA CYS A 70 18.44 -22.67 -19.50
C CYS A 70 17.58 -21.72 -20.34
N TRP A 71 18.24 -20.88 -21.15
CA TRP A 71 17.59 -19.88 -22.00
C TRP A 71 16.61 -20.47 -23.04
N CYS A 72 16.75 -21.75 -23.38
CA CYS A 72 15.88 -22.45 -24.33
C CYS A 72 14.47 -22.76 -23.81
N GLY A 73 14.21 -22.53 -22.52
CA GLY A 73 12.88 -22.75 -21.92
C GLY A 73 12.60 -24.20 -21.48
N SER A 74 13.58 -25.11 -21.57
CA SER A 74 13.40 -26.53 -21.19
C SER A 74 13.19 -26.79 -19.69
N GLY A 75 13.24 -25.76 -18.83
CA GLY A 75 13.12 -25.90 -17.37
C GLY A 75 14.32 -26.54 -16.65
N LEU A 76 15.31 -27.04 -17.41
CA LEU A 76 16.55 -27.61 -16.89
C LEU A 76 17.59 -26.52 -16.62
N LYS A 77 18.53 -26.77 -15.70
CA LYS A 77 19.68 -25.89 -15.47
C LYS A 77 20.56 -25.80 -16.73
N TYR A 78 21.10 -24.62 -17.03
CA TYR A 78 21.94 -24.33 -18.20
C TYR A 78 23.09 -25.34 -18.34
N GLN A 79 23.74 -25.71 -17.24
CA GLN A 79 24.80 -26.73 -17.21
C GLN A 79 24.42 -28.12 -17.71
N ARG A 80 23.13 -28.46 -17.65
CA ARG A 80 22.60 -29.78 -18.04
C ARG A 80 21.87 -29.73 -19.38
N CYS A 81 21.88 -28.58 -20.05
CA CYS A 81 21.09 -28.36 -21.25
C CYS A 81 21.96 -27.86 -22.39
N HIS A 82 22.32 -26.57 -22.43
CA HIS A 82 23.06 -25.98 -23.56
C HIS A 82 24.51 -25.64 -23.26
N LEU A 83 25.01 -25.81 -22.03
CA LEU A 83 26.40 -25.45 -21.67
C LEU A 83 27.47 -26.10 -22.57
N ASP A 84 27.29 -27.37 -22.96
CA ASP A 84 28.21 -28.08 -23.85
C ASP A 84 28.09 -27.59 -25.31
N ALA A 85 26.86 -27.32 -25.75
CA ALA A 85 26.56 -26.79 -27.09
C ALA A 85 27.04 -25.34 -27.28
N ASP A 86 26.95 -24.50 -26.25
CA ASP A 86 27.48 -23.14 -26.24
C ASP A 86 29.03 -23.13 -26.16
N GLY A 87 29.62 -24.14 -25.50
CA GLY A 87 31.07 -24.28 -25.34
C GLY A 87 31.78 -24.97 -26.52
N SER A 88 31.05 -25.76 -27.31
CA SER A 88 31.55 -26.44 -28.50
C SER A 88 31.56 -25.51 -29.70
N ARG A 89 32.39 -24.45 -29.63
CA ARG A 89 32.79 -23.74 -30.85
C ARG A 89 33.61 -24.72 -31.69
N PRO A 90 33.22 -25.04 -32.94
CA PRO A 90 34.04 -25.89 -33.80
C PRO A 90 35.41 -25.21 -33.96
N ARG A 91 36.48 -25.97 -33.73
CA ARG A 91 37.86 -25.50 -33.93
C ARG A 91 38.14 -25.22 -35.39
#